data_AF-A0A426U506-F1
#
_entry.id   AF-A0A426U506-F1
#
_cell.length_a   1.000
_cell.length_b   1.000
_cell.length_c   1.000
_cell.angle_alpha   90.00
_cell.angle_beta   90.00
_cell.angle_gamma   90.00
#
_symmetry.space_group_name_H-M   'P 1'
#
loop_
_entity.id
_entity.type
_entity.pdbx_description
1 polymer ?
#
loop_
_entity_poly.entity_id
_entity_poly.type
_entity_poly.pdbx_seq_one_letter_code
_entity_poly.pdbx_strand_id
1 'polypeptide(L)'
;MQHLEIARQLETHRAAIAEATAAHAMNDPFWLQRFGDDIRVRLNLDMDRNLAILIQSIRYRSPMIFEDHTRWRRDQILGFGCSGGHLRTLYMYMWHEITQKMPEYWHAEIVGYIQEALDSIAYPNPSAQALAAAQNVLIEAVGAVSFDQHWHWQAAYGPEGRPQFLYDLWYLVAYMVDALGASKPDLVAAYLPVLRQFMLARGLSTAHLQQLLWMLTQAMEQHLAPGPAEVASRLLFNASTSLNYEDETCAMLLNAQQGIMHAVAERLIAAGLAPNSPETMMEVSWYMAYIIDSLGNRSVEPLVGYTRWMQQWLASQGLPDTPLQQSYAALSETLSQAMPEYAAREVLGLLQIMQRMVSSEVTV
;
A
#
# COMPACT_ATOMS: atom_id res chain seq x y z
N MET A 1 21.02 19.18 36.50
CA MET A 1 20.89 17.83 37.09
C MET A 1 19.74 17.05 36.46
N GLN A 2 18.64 17.70 36.07
CA GLN A 2 17.48 17.08 35.43
C GLN A 2 17.80 16.13 34.27
N HIS A 3 18.60 16.53 33.27
CA HIS A 3 18.97 15.65 32.14
C HIS A 3 19.66 14.35 32.54
N LEU A 4 20.50 14.38 33.58
CA LEU A 4 21.18 13.17 34.07
C LEU A 4 20.20 12.21 34.72
N GLU A 5 19.19 12.74 35.42
CA GLU A 5 18.14 11.93 36.04
C GLU A 5 17.19 11.35 34.98
N ILE A 6 16.80 12.13 33.97
CA ILE A 6 16.03 11.64 32.81
C ILE A 6 16.79 10.49 32.14
N ALA A 7 18.07 10.70 31.81
CA ALA A 7 18.90 9.68 31.17
C ALA A 7 19.04 8.42 32.04
N ARG A 8 19.18 8.56 33.35
CA ARG A 8 19.28 7.43 34.29
C ARG A 8 17.98 6.62 34.35
N GLN A 9 16.84 7.30 34.36
CA GLN A 9 15.51 6.66 34.41
C GLN A 9 15.18 5.96 33.10
N LEU A 10 15.47 6.60 31.96
CA LEU A 10 15.36 5.94 30.65
C LEU A 10 16.26 4.70 30.56
N GLU A 11 17.51 4.77 31.04
CA GLU A 11 18.41 3.61 31.07
C GLU A 11 17.83 2.47 31.92
N THR A 12 17.19 2.80 33.05
CA THR A 12 16.54 1.81 33.94
C THR A 12 15.41 1.07 33.23
N HIS A 13 14.66 1.74 32.34
CA HIS A 13 13.54 1.17 31.61
C HIS A 13 13.86 0.74 30.18
N ARG A 14 15.12 0.90 29.74
CA ARG A 14 15.54 0.80 28.34
C ARG A 14 15.12 -0.51 27.67
N ALA A 15 15.46 -1.65 28.27
CA ALA A 15 15.15 -2.96 27.70
C ALA A 15 13.63 -3.19 27.56
N ALA A 16 12.85 -2.79 28.57
CA ALA A 16 11.40 -2.94 28.56
C ALA A 16 10.74 -2.05 27.49
N ILE A 17 11.21 -0.81 27.34
CA ILE A 17 10.74 0.12 26.30
C ILE A 17 11.07 -0.43 24.91
N ALA A 18 12.30 -0.90 24.68
CA ALA A 18 12.71 -1.44 23.39
C ALA A 18 11.91 -2.69 22.99
N GLU A 19 11.69 -3.62 23.93
CA GLU A 19 10.90 -4.82 23.69
C GLU A 19 9.44 -4.50 23.37
N ALA A 20 8.80 -3.61 24.14
CA ALA A 20 7.41 -3.21 23.91
C ALA A 20 7.25 -2.43 22.59
N THR A 21 8.22 -1.56 22.25
CA THR A 21 8.25 -0.85 20.96
C THR A 21 8.31 -1.84 19.79
N ALA A 22 9.18 -2.85 19.87
CA ALA A 22 9.27 -3.88 18.86
C ALA A 22 7.98 -4.70 18.79
N ALA A 23 7.37 -5.04 19.93
CA ALA A 23 6.10 -5.75 19.97
C ALA A 23 4.96 -4.96 19.29
N HIS A 24 4.90 -3.64 19.48
CA HIS A 24 3.96 -2.79 18.75
C HIS A 24 4.19 -2.79 17.24
N ALA A 25 5.45 -2.71 16.80
CA ALA A 25 5.78 -2.82 15.39
C ALA A 25 5.32 -4.15 14.78
N MET A 26 5.41 -5.26 15.54
CA MET A 26 4.98 -6.58 15.06
C MET A 26 3.46 -6.72 14.84
N ASN A 27 2.64 -5.75 15.28
CA ASN A 27 1.22 -5.73 14.93
C ASN A 27 0.99 -5.32 13.47
N ASP A 28 1.97 -4.68 12.83
CA ASP A 28 1.91 -4.36 11.42
C ASP A 28 2.45 -5.57 10.60
N PRO A 29 1.61 -6.19 9.74
CA PRO A 29 2.03 -7.32 8.92
C PRO A 29 3.18 -6.98 7.94
N PHE A 30 3.45 -5.70 7.67
CA PHE A 30 4.63 -5.25 6.92
C PHE A 30 5.93 -5.92 7.33
N TRP A 31 6.22 -5.98 8.63
CA TRP A 31 7.52 -6.46 9.09
C TRP A 31 7.69 -7.95 8.86
N LEU A 32 6.67 -8.75 9.16
CA LEU A 32 6.70 -10.20 8.96
C LEU A 32 6.76 -10.58 7.49
N GLN A 33 5.93 -9.95 6.66
CA GLN A 33 5.89 -10.26 5.23
C GLN A 33 7.20 -9.90 4.53
N ARG A 34 7.83 -8.79 4.92
CA ARG A 34 9.05 -8.31 4.27
C ARG A 34 10.32 -9.02 4.75
N PHE A 35 10.41 -9.31 6.04
CA PHE A 35 11.66 -9.76 6.66
C PHE A 35 11.58 -11.15 7.32
N GLY A 36 10.42 -11.79 7.34
CA GLY A 36 10.20 -13.08 7.97
C GLY A 36 10.17 -13.04 9.49
N ASP A 37 10.10 -14.21 10.11
CA ASP A 37 9.83 -14.36 11.56
C ASP A 37 10.95 -13.82 12.47
N ASP A 38 12.19 -13.82 11.98
CA ASP A 38 13.36 -13.36 12.74
C ASP A 38 13.41 -11.83 12.92
N ILE A 39 12.55 -11.09 12.21
CA ILE A 39 12.53 -9.61 12.25
C ILE A 39 12.30 -9.06 13.65
N ARG A 40 11.56 -9.78 14.50
CA ARG A 40 11.30 -9.35 15.88
C ARG A 40 12.60 -9.18 16.68
N VAL A 41 13.53 -10.11 16.54
CA VAL A 41 14.82 -10.06 17.25
C VAL A 41 15.62 -8.86 16.74
N ARG A 42 15.64 -8.66 15.43
CA ARG A 42 16.35 -7.53 14.82
C ARG A 42 15.77 -6.18 15.21
N LEU A 43 14.45 -6.05 15.20
CA LEU A 43 13.75 -4.83 15.61
C LEU A 43 14.03 -4.49 17.07
N ASN A 44 14.02 -5.48 17.98
CA ASN A 44 14.35 -5.26 19.39
C ASN A 44 15.78 -4.69 19.53
N LEU A 45 16.78 -5.30 18.85
CA LEU A 45 18.16 -4.79 18.86
C LEU A 45 18.28 -3.38 18.28
N ASP A 46 17.56 -3.10 17.18
CA ASP A 46 17.58 -1.77 16.57
C ASP A 46 16.90 -0.73 17.50
N MET A 47 15.81 -1.08 18.20
CA MET A 47 15.13 -0.19 19.15
C MET A 47 15.95 0.05 20.42
N ASP A 48 16.59 -0.98 20.95
CA ASP A 48 17.51 -0.86 22.08
C ASP A 48 18.65 0.10 21.75
N ARG A 49 19.24 -0.01 20.56
CA ARG A 49 20.29 0.89 20.10
C ARG A 49 19.78 2.32 19.90
N ASN A 50 18.62 2.51 19.30
CA ASN A 50 18.04 3.84 19.10
C ASN A 50 17.80 4.54 20.45
N LEU A 51 17.23 3.82 21.42
CA LEU A 51 16.99 4.34 22.76
C LEU A 51 18.29 4.65 23.51
N ALA A 52 19.33 3.83 23.35
CA ALA A 52 20.66 4.11 23.90
C ALA A 52 21.21 5.47 23.44
N ILE A 53 21.08 5.77 22.14
CA ILE A 53 21.56 7.02 21.57
C ILE A 53 20.71 8.21 22.00
N LEU A 54 19.38 8.05 22.14
CA LEU A 54 18.51 9.07 22.74
C LEU A 54 18.89 9.36 24.20
N ILE A 55 19.19 8.32 24.99
CA ILE A 55 19.69 8.48 26.37
C ILE A 55 21.00 9.25 26.37
N GLN A 56 21.90 8.92 25.43
CA GLN A 56 23.18 9.59 25.27
C GLN A 56 23.01 11.07 24.89
N SER A 57 22.13 11.39 23.94
CA SER A 57 21.86 12.77 23.53
C SER A 57 21.33 13.61 24.69
N ILE A 58 20.41 13.06 25.49
CA ILE A 58 19.88 13.73 26.69
C ILE A 58 20.98 13.91 27.73
N ARG A 59 21.78 12.87 28.00
CA ARG A 59 22.88 12.91 28.98
C ARG A 59 23.89 14.01 28.68
N TYR A 60 24.23 14.19 27.40
CA TYR A 60 25.16 15.22 26.93
C TYR A 60 24.50 16.55 26.58
N ARG A 61 23.17 16.65 26.67
CA ARG A 61 22.38 17.83 26.26
C ARG A 61 22.65 18.26 24.83
N SER A 62 22.76 17.29 23.93
CA SER A 62 23.12 17.51 22.54
C SER A 62 22.15 16.74 21.64
N PRO A 63 21.08 17.40 21.16
CA PRO A 63 20.12 16.79 20.23
C PRO A 63 20.78 16.29 18.94
N MET A 64 21.80 17.00 18.47
CA MET A 64 22.61 16.64 17.30
C MET A 64 23.08 15.18 17.31
N ILE A 65 23.39 14.60 18.48
CA ILE A 65 23.79 13.18 18.59
C ILE A 65 22.68 12.26 18.07
N PHE A 66 21.43 12.53 18.44
CA PHE A 66 20.29 11.70 18.03
C PHE A 66 19.81 12.05 16.61
N GLU A 67 19.93 13.32 16.20
CA GLU A 67 19.72 13.72 14.80
C GLU A 67 20.66 13.00 13.84
N ASP A 68 21.98 13.05 14.09
CA ASP A 68 22.99 12.41 13.24
C ASP A 68 22.76 10.90 13.15
N HIS A 69 22.46 10.26 14.29
CA HIS A 69 22.08 8.84 14.33
C HIS A 69 20.81 8.55 13.53
N THR A 70 19.80 9.41 13.61
CA THR A 70 18.53 9.23 12.91
C THR A 70 18.70 9.41 11.40
N ARG A 71 19.53 10.35 10.95
CA ARG A 71 19.90 10.47 9.51
C ARG A 71 20.66 9.25 9.01
N TRP A 72 21.65 8.77 9.78
CA TRP A 72 22.35 7.51 9.47
C TRP A 72 21.37 6.33 9.40
N ARG A 73 20.44 6.24 10.36
CA ARG A 73 19.46 5.16 10.40
C ARG A 73 18.48 5.22 9.24
N ARG A 74 18.01 6.40 8.86
CA ARG A 74 17.20 6.63 7.64
C ARG A 74 17.91 6.04 6.43
N ASP A 75 19.17 6.39 6.21
CA ASP A 75 19.93 5.91 5.05
C ASP A 75 20.09 4.39 5.07
N GLN A 76 20.25 3.79 6.25
CA GLN A 76 20.32 2.35 6.43
C GLN A 76 19.00 1.64 6.11
N ILE A 77 17.86 2.13 6.62
CA ILE A 77 16.56 1.48 6.37
C ILE A 77 16.09 1.63 4.92
N LEU A 78 16.49 2.70 4.24
CA LEU A 78 16.29 2.84 2.79
C LEU A 78 17.02 1.74 2.03
N GLY A 79 18.20 1.32 2.50
CA GLY A 79 18.93 0.17 1.95
C GLY A 79 18.21 -1.17 2.14
N PHE A 80 17.31 -1.26 3.13
CA PHE A 80 16.42 -2.41 3.34
C PHE A 80 15.06 -2.25 2.63
N GLY A 81 14.90 -1.16 1.86
CA GLY A 81 13.69 -0.79 1.15
C GLY A 81 12.51 -0.45 2.07
N CYS A 82 12.79 0.13 3.24
CA CYS A 82 11.80 0.83 4.06
C CYS A 82 11.91 2.34 3.84
N SER A 83 10.80 3.07 4.01
CA SER A 83 10.80 4.54 4.04
C SER A 83 11.16 5.11 5.43
N GLY A 84 11.60 6.37 5.50
CA GLY A 84 11.68 7.18 6.70
C GLY A 84 10.36 7.29 7.46
N GLY A 85 9.23 7.03 6.78
CA GLY A 85 7.94 6.85 7.43
C GLY A 85 7.93 5.70 8.44
N HIS A 86 8.64 4.60 8.18
CA HIS A 86 8.77 3.49 9.13
C HIS A 86 9.59 3.89 10.36
N LEU A 87 10.63 4.71 10.17
CA LEU A 87 11.42 5.24 11.28
C LEU A 87 10.58 6.15 12.17
N ARG A 88 9.75 7.02 11.55
CA ARG A 88 8.80 7.87 12.26
C ARG A 88 7.81 7.03 13.09
N THR A 89 7.19 6.01 12.49
CA THR A 89 6.29 5.11 13.20
C THR A 89 6.98 4.40 14.37
N LEU A 90 8.18 3.87 14.17
CA LEU A 90 8.96 3.23 15.23
C LEU A 90 9.28 4.20 16.38
N TYR A 91 9.61 5.45 16.07
CA TYR A 91 9.86 6.47 17.10
C TYR A 91 8.57 6.90 17.80
N MET A 92 7.42 6.88 17.13
CA MET A 92 6.12 7.11 17.78
C MET A 92 5.75 5.97 18.73
N TYR A 93 6.00 4.71 18.36
CA TYR A 93 5.84 3.58 19.28
C TYR A 93 6.80 3.67 20.47
N MET A 94 8.07 4.01 20.23
CA MET A 94 9.05 4.24 21.29
C MET A 94 8.61 5.36 22.22
N TRP A 95 8.09 6.46 21.67
CA TRP A 95 7.55 7.57 22.44
C TRP A 95 6.36 7.13 23.30
N HIS A 96 5.40 6.39 22.72
CA HIS A 96 4.29 5.83 23.46
C HIS A 96 4.76 5.00 24.67
N GLU A 97 5.72 4.11 24.47
CA GLU A 97 6.29 3.30 25.56
C GLU A 97 7.03 4.12 26.62
N ILE A 98 7.76 5.16 26.21
CA ILE A 98 8.39 6.11 27.13
C ILE A 98 7.35 6.77 28.02
N THR A 99 6.21 7.22 27.46
CA THR A 99 5.16 7.90 28.26
C THR A 99 4.54 7.00 29.32
N GLN A 100 4.54 5.68 29.12
CA GLN A 100 4.03 4.71 30.10
C GLN A 100 4.99 4.46 31.27
N LYS A 101 6.28 4.80 31.11
CA LYS A 101 7.33 4.50 32.11
C LYS A 101 7.95 5.74 32.74
N MET A 102 7.82 6.90 32.09
CA MET A 102 8.43 8.14 32.52
C MET A 102 7.39 9.09 33.13
N PRO A 103 7.73 9.81 34.21
CA PRO A 103 6.88 10.88 34.73
C PRO A 103 6.51 11.95 33.69
N GLU A 104 5.26 12.41 33.73
CA GLU A 104 4.69 13.37 32.77
C GLU A 104 5.49 14.67 32.65
N TYR A 105 6.04 15.19 33.75
CA TYR A 105 6.81 16.43 33.76
C TYR A 105 8.16 16.34 32.99
N TRP A 106 8.59 15.15 32.58
CA TRP A 106 9.74 14.97 31.68
C TRP A 106 9.36 14.76 30.21
N HIS A 107 8.07 14.60 29.91
CA HIS A 107 7.62 14.22 28.57
C HIS A 107 7.99 15.25 27.52
N ALA A 108 7.75 16.54 27.79
CA ALA A 108 8.07 17.63 26.87
C ALA A 108 9.57 17.70 26.50
N GLU A 109 10.46 17.45 27.46
CA GLU A 109 11.90 17.42 27.22
C GLU A 109 12.29 16.24 26.33
N ILE A 110 11.81 15.02 26.65
CA ILE A 110 12.20 13.80 25.92
C ILE A 110 11.67 13.85 24.48
N VAL A 111 10.40 14.23 24.29
CA VAL A 111 9.81 14.33 22.95
C VAL A 111 10.47 15.41 22.11
N GLY A 112 11.04 16.46 22.73
CA GLY A 112 11.84 17.47 22.03
C GLY A 112 13.02 16.86 21.27
N TYR A 113 13.79 15.97 21.90
CA TYR A 113 14.90 15.26 21.22
C TYR A 113 14.41 14.37 20.08
N ILE A 114 13.27 13.68 20.28
CA ILE A 114 12.69 12.81 19.23
C ILE A 114 12.21 13.66 18.05
N GLN A 115 11.54 14.79 18.32
CA GLN A 115 11.03 15.68 17.29
C GLN A 115 12.17 16.33 16.50
N GLU A 116 13.19 16.87 17.16
CA GLU A 116 14.37 17.43 16.48
C GLU A 116 15.05 16.39 15.57
N ALA A 117 15.18 15.14 16.05
CA ALA A 117 15.70 14.05 15.23
C ALA A 117 14.80 13.71 14.03
N LEU A 118 13.47 13.70 14.19
CA LEU A 118 12.51 13.48 13.10
C LEU A 118 12.43 14.66 12.12
N ASP A 119 12.71 15.88 12.56
CA ASP A 119 12.81 17.04 11.67
C ASP A 119 14.12 16.99 10.87
N SER A 120 15.19 16.45 11.47
CA SER A 120 16.51 16.34 10.84
C SER A 120 16.58 15.37 9.64
N ILE A 121 15.59 14.50 9.46
CA ILE A 121 15.51 13.59 8.30
C ILE A 121 14.91 14.23 7.06
N ALA A 122 14.43 15.48 7.15
CA ALA A 122 13.95 16.24 6.00
C ALA A 122 15.05 16.38 4.93
N TYR A 123 14.67 16.22 3.67
CA TYR A 123 15.59 16.37 2.54
C TYR A 123 15.67 17.83 2.09
N PRO A 124 16.82 18.28 1.55
CA PRO A 124 16.95 19.60 0.93
C PRO A 124 16.32 19.66 -0.47
N ASN A 125 15.94 18.52 -1.06
CA ASN A 125 15.35 18.44 -2.40
C ASN A 125 13.97 19.16 -2.43
N PRO A 126 13.76 20.17 -3.28
CA PRO A 126 12.51 20.95 -3.30
C PRO A 126 11.26 20.11 -3.59
N SER A 127 11.34 19.11 -4.47
CA SER A 127 10.20 18.24 -4.80
C SER A 127 9.85 17.32 -3.63
N ALA A 128 10.86 16.77 -2.94
CA ALA A 128 10.65 15.98 -1.73
C ALA A 128 10.04 16.83 -0.60
N GLN A 129 10.50 18.08 -0.42
CA GLN A 129 9.93 19.02 0.55
C GLN A 129 8.48 19.36 0.24
N ALA A 130 8.16 19.65 -1.03
CA ALA A 130 6.80 19.96 -1.47
C ALA A 130 5.85 18.77 -1.22
N LEU A 131 6.27 17.55 -1.55
CA LEU A 131 5.49 16.34 -1.24
C LEU A 131 5.29 16.13 0.25
N ALA A 132 6.35 16.24 1.05
CA ALA A 132 6.26 16.07 2.49
C ALA A 132 5.32 17.10 3.14
N ALA A 133 5.38 18.36 2.70
CA ALA A 133 4.51 19.42 3.19
C ALA A 133 3.04 19.22 2.78
N ALA A 134 2.79 18.65 1.60
CA ALA A 134 1.44 18.41 1.08
C ALA A 134 0.87 17.03 1.44
N GLN A 135 1.63 16.16 2.11
CA GLN A 135 1.29 14.74 2.29
C GLN A 135 -0.14 14.51 2.78
N ASN A 136 -0.56 15.19 3.85
CA ASN A 136 -1.90 15.02 4.41
C ASN A 136 -3.01 15.48 3.45
N VAL A 137 -2.79 16.57 2.72
CA VAL A 137 -3.76 17.07 1.74
C VAL A 137 -3.88 16.11 0.56
N LEU A 138 -2.76 15.56 0.09
CA LEU A 138 -2.74 14.59 -1.01
C LEU A 138 -3.50 13.30 -0.64
N ILE A 139 -3.23 12.71 0.54
CA ILE A 139 -3.90 11.47 0.92
C ILE A 139 -5.40 11.66 1.17
N GLU A 140 -5.81 12.80 1.73
CA GLU A 140 -7.24 13.12 1.91
C GLU A 140 -7.94 13.36 0.57
N ALA A 141 -7.29 14.05 -0.37
CA ALA A 141 -7.82 14.25 -1.71
C ALA A 141 -8.04 12.90 -2.43
N VAL A 142 -7.07 11.98 -2.32
CA VAL A 142 -7.22 10.62 -2.86
C VAL A 142 -8.34 9.87 -2.13
N GLY A 143 -8.40 9.92 -0.79
CA GLY A 143 -9.48 9.29 -0.01
C GLY A 143 -10.88 9.76 -0.39
N ALA A 144 -11.04 11.07 -0.60
CA ALA A 144 -12.31 11.68 -0.99
C ALA A 144 -12.81 11.19 -2.36
N VAL A 145 -11.93 10.87 -3.30
CA VAL A 145 -12.29 10.41 -4.65
C VAL A 145 -12.15 8.90 -4.84
N SER A 146 -11.66 8.17 -3.85
CA SER A 146 -11.54 6.71 -3.85
C SER A 146 -12.45 6.11 -2.79
N PHE A 147 -11.99 5.97 -1.54
CA PHE A 147 -12.71 5.36 -0.43
C PHE A 147 -14.11 5.95 -0.23
N ASP A 148 -14.26 7.27 -0.29
CA ASP A 148 -15.54 7.92 0.05
C ASP A 148 -16.60 7.77 -1.07
N GLN A 149 -16.18 7.49 -2.31
CA GLN A 149 -17.06 7.43 -3.49
C GLN A 149 -17.19 6.04 -4.12
N HIS A 150 -16.19 5.18 -3.92
CA HIS A 150 -16.11 3.87 -4.55
C HIS A 150 -16.19 2.77 -3.51
N TRP A 151 -17.34 2.14 -3.51
CA TRP A 151 -17.74 1.05 -2.63
C TRP A 151 -16.75 -0.13 -2.56
N HIS A 152 -16.00 -0.46 -3.63
CA HIS A 152 -14.96 -1.51 -3.60
C HIS A 152 -13.92 -1.26 -2.50
N TRP A 153 -13.49 -0.01 -2.33
CA TRP A 153 -12.52 0.36 -1.30
C TRP A 153 -13.12 0.26 0.09
N GLN A 154 -14.38 0.67 0.27
CA GLN A 154 -15.10 0.56 1.54
C GLN A 154 -15.28 -0.91 1.93
N ALA A 155 -15.61 -1.78 0.98
CA ALA A 155 -15.77 -3.21 1.22
C ALA A 155 -14.44 -3.87 1.63
N ALA A 156 -13.34 -3.54 0.95
CA ALA A 156 -12.02 -4.12 1.20
C ALA A 156 -11.43 -3.73 2.56
N TYR A 157 -11.71 -2.52 3.05
CA TYR A 157 -11.19 -2.00 4.31
C TYR A 157 -12.20 -2.04 5.47
N GLY A 158 -13.48 -2.21 5.18
CA GLY A 158 -14.57 -2.21 6.15
C GLY A 158 -15.05 -0.80 6.55
N PRO A 159 -16.12 -0.72 7.37
CA PRO A 159 -16.78 0.55 7.72
C PRO A 159 -15.88 1.51 8.49
N GLU A 160 -14.99 1.00 9.34
CA GLU A 160 -13.99 1.78 10.09
C GLU A 160 -12.63 1.81 9.37
N GLY A 161 -12.61 1.46 8.09
CA GLY A 161 -11.42 1.20 7.30
C GLY A 161 -10.72 2.44 6.75
N ARG A 162 -11.39 3.59 6.75
CA ARG A 162 -10.87 4.84 6.16
C ARG A 162 -9.53 5.28 6.77
N PRO A 163 -9.32 5.27 8.10
CA PRO A 163 -8.03 5.61 8.68
C PRO A 163 -6.90 4.69 8.21
N GLN A 164 -7.16 3.38 8.09
CA GLN A 164 -6.17 2.43 7.58
C GLN A 164 -5.87 2.68 6.09
N PHE A 165 -6.89 2.97 5.28
CA PHE A 165 -6.69 3.33 3.87
C PHE A 165 -5.81 4.58 3.71
N LEU A 166 -6.09 5.63 4.48
CA LEU A 166 -5.26 6.83 4.50
C LEU A 166 -3.84 6.57 4.99
N TYR A 167 -3.68 5.64 5.94
CA TYR A 167 -2.38 5.24 6.44
C TYR A 167 -1.54 4.51 5.39
N ASP A 168 -2.15 3.63 4.60
CA ASP A 168 -1.48 2.94 3.48
C ASP A 168 -1.05 3.95 2.40
N LEU A 169 -1.88 4.96 2.11
CA LEU A 169 -1.53 6.10 1.24
C LEU A 169 -0.40 6.96 1.81
N TRP A 170 -0.42 7.22 3.12
CA TRP A 170 0.60 7.99 3.80
C TRP A 170 1.98 7.35 3.61
N TYR A 171 2.06 6.01 3.73
CA TYR A 171 3.29 5.29 3.46
C TYR A 171 3.75 5.40 2.01
N LEU A 172 2.84 5.26 1.03
CA LEU A 172 3.18 5.44 -0.38
C LEU A 172 3.81 6.82 -0.62
N VAL A 173 3.22 7.90 -0.09
CA VAL A 173 3.78 9.24 -0.22
C VAL A 173 5.13 9.35 0.52
N ALA A 174 5.28 8.71 1.68
CA ALA A 174 6.56 8.70 2.40
C ALA A 174 7.67 8.03 1.56
N TYR A 175 7.37 6.91 0.90
CA TYR A 175 8.29 6.27 -0.05
C TYR A 175 8.67 7.19 -1.21
N MET A 176 7.73 7.98 -1.74
CA MET A 176 8.01 8.97 -2.78
C MET A 176 8.93 10.10 -2.29
N VAL A 177 8.68 10.62 -1.08
CA VAL A 177 9.52 11.64 -0.45
C VAL A 177 10.95 11.16 -0.32
N ASP A 178 11.16 9.94 0.18
CA ASP A 178 12.51 9.38 0.32
C ASP A 178 13.16 9.07 -1.02
N ALA A 179 12.40 8.56 -1.99
CA ALA A 179 12.91 8.26 -3.32
C ALA A 179 13.42 9.52 -4.03
N LEU A 180 12.68 10.63 -3.95
CA LEU A 180 13.13 11.91 -4.48
C LEU A 180 14.26 12.52 -3.65
N GLY A 181 14.12 12.48 -2.33
CA GLY A 181 15.06 13.08 -1.39
C GLY A 181 16.45 12.45 -1.41
N ALA A 182 16.50 11.11 -1.47
CA ALA A 182 17.74 10.33 -1.54
C ALA A 182 18.16 10.01 -2.99
N SER A 183 17.43 10.48 -4.01
CA SER A 183 17.66 10.16 -5.42
C SER A 183 17.71 8.64 -5.69
N LYS A 184 16.76 7.91 -5.11
CA LYS A 184 16.59 6.45 -5.21
C LYS A 184 15.23 6.11 -5.81
N PRO A 185 15.00 6.29 -7.13
CA PRO A 185 13.71 6.04 -7.75
C PRO A 185 13.24 4.58 -7.60
N ASP A 186 14.18 3.64 -7.56
CA ASP A 186 13.90 2.20 -7.39
C ASP A 186 13.22 1.87 -6.05
N LEU A 187 13.28 2.77 -5.07
CA LEU A 187 12.64 2.57 -3.78
C LEU A 187 11.11 2.45 -3.90
N VAL A 188 10.47 3.32 -4.71
CA VAL A 188 9.02 3.22 -4.95
C VAL A 188 8.72 1.98 -5.80
N ALA A 189 9.52 1.71 -6.82
CA ALA A 189 9.37 0.53 -7.67
C ALA A 189 9.46 -0.79 -6.88
N ALA A 190 10.35 -0.85 -5.87
CA ALA A 190 10.44 -2.01 -4.99
C ALA A 190 9.29 -2.11 -3.97
N TYR A 191 8.66 -0.99 -3.62
CA TYR A 191 7.54 -0.97 -2.68
C TYR A 191 6.20 -1.35 -3.33
N LEU A 192 5.95 -0.96 -4.58
CA LEU A 192 4.67 -1.19 -5.24
C LEU A 192 4.26 -2.69 -5.30
N PRO A 193 5.14 -3.67 -5.57
CA PRO A 193 4.79 -5.08 -5.50
C PRO A 193 4.38 -5.54 -4.10
N VAL A 194 4.96 -4.95 -3.04
CA VAL A 194 4.59 -5.23 -1.65
C VAL A 194 3.20 -4.64 -1.36
N LEU A 195 2.95 -3.39 -1.77
CA LEU A 195 1.63 -2.77 -1.65
C LEU A 195 0.55 -3.55 -2.42
N ARG A 196 0.88 -4.09 -3.61
CA ARG A 196 0.00 -4.98 -4.37
C ARG A 196 -0.38 -6.21 -3.56
N GLN A 197 0.57 -6.88 -2.90
CA GLN A 197 0.26 -8.05 -2.07
C GLN A 197 -0.69 -7.69 -0.91
N PHE A 198 -0.50 -6.54 -0.27
CA PHE A 198 -1.41 -6.04 0.76
C PHE A 198 -2.82 -5.75 0.25
N MET A 199 -2.93 -5.20 -0.97
CA MET A 199 -4.21 -4.95 -1.62
C MET A 199 -4.90 -6.24 -2.02
N LEU A 200 -4.17 -7.20 -2.61
CA LEU A 200 -4.70 -8.52 -2.97
C LEU A 200 -5.23 -9.28 -1.75
N ALA A 201 -4.53 -9.21 -0.62
CA ALA A 201 -4.97 -9.81 0.63
C ALA A 201 -6.30 -9.21 1.16
N ARG A 202 -6.63 -7.98 0.76
CA ARG A 202 -7.91 -7.31 1.04
C ARG A 202 -8.94 -7.46 -0.08
N GLY A 203 -8.63 -8.24 -1.11
CA GLY A 203 -9.50 -8.44 -2.26
C GLY A 203 -9.52 -7.28 -3.25
N LEU A 204 -8.44 -6.50 -3.34
CA LEU A 204 -8.25 -5.44 -4.34
C LEU A 204 -7.18 -5.85 -5.36
N SER A 205 -7.52 -5.79 -6.65
CA SER A 205 -6.60 -6.14 -7.75
C SER A 205 -5.54 -5.07 -8.03
N THR A 206 -4.55 -5.43 -8.86
CA THR A 206 -3.54 -4.49 -9.38
C THR A 206 -4.13 -3.29 -10.10
N ALA A 207 -5.30 -3.43 -10.75
CA ALA A 207 -5.97 -2.29 -11.37
C ALA A 207 -6.45 -1.25 -10.35
N HIS A 208 -6.86 -1.67 -9.14
CA HIS A 208 -7.18 -0.74 -8.05
C HIS A 208 -5.94 0.05 -7.62
N LEU A 209 -4.79 -0.63 -7.53
CA LEU A 209 -3.53 0.05 -7.25
C LEU A 209 -3.16 1.04 -8.36
N GLN A 210 -3.27 0.66 -9.64
CA GLN A 210 -3.02 1.56 -10.77
C GLN A 210 -3.95 2.77 -10.76
N GLN A 211 -5.25 2.57 -10.47
CA GLN A 211 -6.22 3.65 -10.29
C GLN A 211 -5.80 4.59 -9.16
N LEU A 212 -5.36 4.05 -8.03
CA LEU A 212 -4.87 4.83 -6.89
C LEU A 212 -3.62 5.65 -7.25
N LEU A 213 -2.67 5.09 -8.01
CA LEU A 213 -1.49 5.83 -8.50
C LEU A 213 -1.90 6.98 -9.44
N TRP A 214 -2.90 6.75 -10.29
CA TRP A 214 -3.45 7.80 -11.16
C TRP A 214 -4.16 8.90 -10.34
N MET A 215 -4.99 8.54 -9.35
CA MET A 215 -5.64 9.50 -8.45
C MET A 215 -4.61 10.33 -7.67
N LEU A 216 -3.54 9.70 -7.20
CA LEU A 216 -2.44 10.41 -6.53
C LEU A 216 -1.73 11.38 -7.47
N THR A 217 -1.56 11.00 -8.74
CA THR A 217 -1.02 11.89 -9.79
C THR A 217 -1.91 13.12 -9.97
N GLN A 218 -3.23 12.94 -10.05
CA GLN A 218 -4.19 14.04 -10.13
C GLN A 218 -4.14 14.94 -8.89
N ALA A 219 -4.06 14.35 -7.69
CA ALA A 219 -3.93 15.12 -6.45
C ALA A 219 -2.65 15.96 -6.42
N MET A 220 -1.52 15.41 -6.90
CA MET A 220 -0.26 16.16 -7.01
C MET A 220 -0.35 17.33 -7.98
N GLU A 221 -0.97 17.14 -9.15
CA GLU A 221 -1.20 18.21 -10.14
C GLU A 221 -2.07 19.34 -9.59
N GLN A 222 -3.03 19.02 -8.72
CA GLN A 222 -3.93 20.00 -8.11
C GLN A 222 -3.31 20.75 -6.92
N HIS A 223 -2.48 20.08 -6.12
CA HIS A 223 -2.02 20.61 -4.83
C HIS A 223 -0.54 21.01 -4.77
N LEU A 224 0.25 20.68 -5.78
CA LEU A 224 1.67 21.05 -5.84
C LEU A 224 1.94 22.08 -6.94
N ALA A 225 3.06 22.78 -6.83
CA ALA A 225 3.56 23.58 -7.94
C ALA A 225 3.93 22.66 -9.14
N PRO A 226 3.84 23.15 -10.39
CA PRO A 226 4.02 22.32 -11.58
C PRO A 226 5.32 21.51 -11.63
N GLY A 227 6.45 22.10 -11.20
CA GLY A 227 7.75 21.41 -11.18
C GLY A 227 7.78 20.19 -10.24
N PRO A 228 7.53 20.37 -8.93
CA PRO A 228 7.37 19.25 -8.01
C PRO A 228 6.35 18.20 -8.44
N ALA A 229 5.18 18.62 -8.94
CA ALA A 229 4.14 17.72 -9.45
C ALA A 229 4.69 16.84 -10.58
N GLU A 230 5.28 17.44 -11.62
CA GLU A 230 5.79 16.71 -12.78
C GLU A 230 6.88 15.68 -12.39
N VAL A 231 7.81 16.07 -11.51
CA VAL A 231 8.87 15.18 -11.03
C VAL A 231 8.30 13.98 -10.26
N ALA A 232 7.32 14.22 -9.39
CA ALA A 232 6.68 13.17 -8.60
C ALA A 232 5.80 12.24 -9.45
N SER A 233 5.04 12.79 -10.40
CA SER A 233 4.24 12.02 -11.35
C SER A 233 5.12 11.12 -12.22
N ARG A 234 6.27 11.62 -12.69
CA ARG A 234 7.23 10.83 -13.46
C ARG A 234 7.83 9.68 -12.63
N LEU A 235 8.11 9.92 -11.35
CA LEU A 235 8.55 8.87 -10.44
C LEU A 235 7.49 7.76 -10.32
N LEU A 236 6.22 8.10 -10.10
CA LEU A 236 5.13 7.12 -10.02
C LEU A 236 4.93 6.37 -11.33
N PHE A 237 4.94 7.09 -12.46
CA PHE A 237 4.79 6.48 -13.78
C PHE A 237 5.89 5.43 -14.03
N ASN A 238 7.15 5.79 -13.80
CA ASN A 238 8.26 4.87 -13.96
C ASN A 238 8.16 3.68 -12.98
N ALA A 239 7.86 3.94 -11.71
CA ALA A 239 7.71 2.91 -10.69
C ALA A 239 6.56 1.95 -11.00
N SER A 240 5.47 2.41 -11.60
CA SER A 240 4.29 1.60 -11.93
C SER A 240 4.61 0.41 -12.85
N THR A 241 5.70 0.49 -13.62
CA THR A 241 6.17 -0.62 -14.46
C THR A 241 6.56 -1.87 -13.66
N SER A 242 6.91 -1.71 -12.38
CA SER A 242 7.18 -2.82 -11.45
C SER A 242 5.95 -3.66 -11.10
N LEU A 243 4.75 -3.18 -11.42
CA LEU A 243 3.49 -3.92 -11.23
C LEU A 243 3.23 -4.95 -12.33
N ASN A 244 4.00 -4.92 -13.42
CA ASN A 244 3.90 -5.94 -14.45
C ASN A 244 4.42 -7.28 -13.91
N TYR A 245 3.67 -8.36 -14.15
CA TYR A 245 4.16 -9.71 -13.90
C TYR A 245 5.16 -10.12 -14.99
N GLU A 246 6.19 -10.89 -14.61
CA GLU A 246 7.17 -11.44 -15.55
C GLU A 246 6.63 -12.63 -16.38
N ASP A 247 5.41 -13.08 -16.06
CA ASP A 247 4.74 -14.20 -16.73
C ASP A 247 4.33 -13.84 -18.18
N GLU A 248 4.63 -14.74 -19.12
CA GLU A 248 4.38 -14.53 -20.55
C GLU A 248 2.87 -14.44 -20.86
N THR A 249 2.05 -15.28 -20.23
CA THR A 249 0.57 -15.24 -20.38
C THR A 249 0.02 -13.91 -19.86
N CYS A 250 0.51 -13.43 -18.70
CA CYS A 250 0.16 -12.10 -18.18
C CYS A 250 0.54 -10.98 -19.16
N ALA A 251 1.75 -11.01 -19.73
CA ALA A 251 2.21 -10.00 -20.69
C ALA A 251 1.34 -9.98 -21.96
N MET A 252 0.96 -11.16 -22.47
CA MET A 252 0.05 -11.25 -23.62
C MET A 252 -1.34 -10.71 -23.31
N LEU A 253 -1.87 -11.01 -22.13
CA LEU A 253 -3.17 -10.47 -21.69
C LEU A 253 -3.15 -8.95 -21.60
N LEU A 254 -2.09 -8.37 -21.02
CA LEU A 254 -1.93 -6.91 -20.95
C LEU A 254 -1.88 -6.28 -22.35
N ASN A 255 -1.16 -6.88 -23.29
CA ASN A 255 -1.09 -6.39 -24.66
C ASN A 255 -2.44 -6.48 -25.41
N ALA A 256 -3.24 -7.51 -25.13
CA ALA A 256 -4.57 -7.70 -25.74
C ALA A 256 -5.70 -7.01 -24.96
N GLN A 257 -5.41 -6.46 -23.78
CA GLN A 257 -6.39 -6.06 -22.77
C GLN A 257 -7.45 -5.10 -23.32
N GLN A 258 -7.03 -4.04 -24.02
CA GLN A 258 -7.96 -3.02 -24.52
C GLN A 258 -8.98 -3.60 -25.52
N GLY A 259 -8.52 -4.47 -26.43
CA GLY A 259 -9.38 -5.12 -27.42
C GLY A 259 -10.37 -6.09 -26.76
N ILE A 260 -9.88 -6.87 -25.78
CA ILE A 260 -10.72 -7.79 -25.00
C ILE A 260 -11.77 -7.00 -24.21
N MET A 261 -11.36 -5.94 -23.51
CA MET A 261 -12.28 -5.11 -22.70
C MET A 261 -13.40 -4.52 -23.55
N HIS A 262 -13.05 -3.96 -24.71
CA HIS A 262 -14.03 -3.37 -25.61
C HIS A 262 -15.04 -4.42 -26.12
N ALA A 263 -14.55 -5.56 -26.63
CA ALA A 263 -15.41 -6.61 -27.15
C ALA A 263 -16.34 -7.21 -26.07
N VAL A 264 -15.85 -7.39 -24.84
CA VAL A 264 -16.68 -7.87 -23.72
C VAL A 264 -17.71 -6.83 -23.32
N ALA A 265 -17.32 -5.55 -23.19
CA ALA A 265 -18.26 -4.47 -22.85
C ALA A 265 -19.37 -4.33 -23.90
N GLU A 266 -19.05 -4.33 -25.20
CA GLU A 266 -20.04 -4.28 -26.28
C GLU A 266 -21.04 -5.43 -26.20
N ARG A 267 -20.57 -6.64 -25.91
CA ARG A 267 -21.44 -7.82 -25.74
C ARG A 267 -22.37 -7.69 -24.54
N LEU A 268 -21.86 -7.23 -23.40
CA LEU A 268 -22.66 -7.02 -22.19
C LEU A 268 -23.72 -5.92 -22.40
N ILE A 269 -23.36 -4.84 -23.09
CA ILE A 269 -24.28 -3.74 -23.46
C ILE A 269 -25.36 -4.26 -24.42
N ALA A 270 -24.96 -4.98 -25.48
CA ALA A 270 -25.90 -5.52 -26.47
C ALA A 270 -26.88 -6.54 -25.85
N ALA A 271 -26.43 -7.30 -24.84
CA ALA A 271 -27.27 -8.22 -24.08
C ALA A 271 -28.19 -7.54 -23.06
N GLY A 272 -28.08 -6.21 -22.88
CA GLY A 272 -28.85 -5.46 -21.87
C GLY A 272 -28.43 -5.75 -20.44
N LEU A 273 -27.20 -6.27 -20.24
CA LEU A 273 -26.66 -6.65 -18.92
C LEU A 273 -25.83 -5.53 -18.28
N ALA A 274 -25.39 -4.56 -19.06
CA ALA A 274 -24.60 -3.42 -18.59
C ALA A 274 -25.02 -2.12 -19.30
N PRO A 275 -24.93 -0.96 -18.63
CA PRO A 275 -25.20 0.33 -19.24
C PRO A 275 -24.15 0.67 -20.30
N ASN A 276 -24.53 1.45 -21.32
CA ASN A 276 -23.57 2.04 -22.26
C ASN A 276 -22.89 3.26 -21.61
N SER A 277 -21.97 3.01 -20.70
CA SER A 277 -21.28 4.04 -19.94
C SER A 277 -19.82 3.65 -19.64
N PRO A 278 -18.94 4.61 -19.29
CA PRO A 278 -17.54 4.34 -18.95
C PRO A 278 -17.35 3.31 -17.82
N GLU A 279 -18.32 3.21 -16.91
CA GLU A 279 -18.30 2.28 -15.79
C GLU A 279 -18.31 0.81 -16.24
N THR A 280 -18.94 0.50 -17.38
CA THR A 280 -18.92 -0.86 -17.93
C THR A 280 -17.52 -1.27 -18.36
N MET A 281 -16.78 -0.37 -19.01
CA MET A 281 -15.37 -0.62 -19.34
C MET A 281 -14.53 -0.80 -18.08
N MET A 282 -14.79 0.00 -17.04
CA MET A 282 -14.11 -0.08 -15.75
C MET A 282 -14.32 -1.44 -15.07
N GLU A 283 -15.58 -1.89 -15.01
CA GLU A 283 -15.95 -3.21 -14.48
C GLU A 283 -15.23 -4.35 -15.24
N VAL A 284 -15.18 -4.26 -16.57
CA VAL A 284 -14.47 -5.26 -17.39
C VAL A 284 -12.96 -5.24 -17.15
N SER A 285 -12.34 -4.07 -16.96
CA SER A 285 -10.94 -4.03 -16.54
C SER A 285 -10.71 -4.73 -15.20
N TRP A 286 -11.69 -4.75 -14.30
CA TRP A 286 -11.49 -5.35 -12.97
C TRP A 286 -11.43 -6.87 -13.10
N TYR A 287 -12.34 -7.48 -13.86
CA TYR A 287 -12.27 -8.91 -14.18
C TYR A 287 -10.92 -9.27 -14.81
N MET A 288 -10.46 -8.49 -15.80
CA MET A 288 -9.16 -8.70 -16.43
C MET A 288 -8.00 -8.62 -15.43
N ALA A 289 -8.03 -7.63 -14.53
CA ALA A 289 -7.01 -7.48 -13.51
C ALA A 289 -6.97 -8.66 -12.53
N TYR A 290 -8.12 -9.15 -12.06
CA TYR A 290 -8.17 -10.33 -11.18
C TYR A 290 -7.69 -11.60 -11.87
N ILE A 291 -7.96 -11.77 -13.17
CA ILE A 291 -7.41 -12.87 -13.97
C ILE A 291 -5.88 -12.76 -14.04
N ILE A 292 -5.36 -11.58 -14.39
CA ILE A 292 -3.91 -11.33 -14.49
C ILE A 292 -3.24 -11.55 -13.13
N ASP A 293 -3.83 -11.08 -12.04
CA ASP A 293 -3.32 -11.29 -10.68
C ASP A 293 -3.34 -12.76 -10.27
N SER A 294 -4.37 -13.50 -10.68
CA SER A 294 -4.46 -14.93 -10.39
C SER A 294 -3.37 -15.73 -11.11
N LEU A 295 -3.12 -15.42 -12.38
CA LEU A 295 -2.05 -16.03 -13.16
C LEU A 295 -0.68 -15.65 -12.61
N GLY A 296 -0.46 -14.36 -12.40
CA GLY A 296 0.82 -13.81 -11.95
C GLY A 296 1.24 -14.32 -10.57
N ASN A 297 0.29 -14.57 -9.67
CA ASN A 297 0.54 -15.17 -8.36
C ASN A 297 0.42 -16.70 -8.36
N ARG A 298 0.11 -17.33 -9.50
CA ARG A 298 -0.17 -18.77 -9.64
C ARG A 298 -1.17 -19.28 -8.59
N SER A 299 -2.20 -18.47 -8.35
CA SER A 299 -3.21 -18.69 -7.33
C SER A 299 -4.57 -18.30 -7.87
N VAL A 300 -5.59 -19.13 -7.66
CA VAL A 300 -6.97 -18.80 -8.04
C VAL A 300 -7.60 -17.78 -7.11
N GLU A 301 -7.00 -17.55 -5.94
CA GLU A 301 -7.60 -16.80 -4.83
C GLU A 301 -8.01 -15.37 -5.18
N PRO A 302 -7.24 -14.56 -5.95
CA PRO A 302 -7.67 -13.21 -6.30
C PRO A 302 -9.01 -13.20 -7.04
N LEU A 303 -9.16 -14.04 -8.07
CA LEU A 303 -10.40 -14.12 -8.85
C LEU A 303 -11.53 -14.77 -8.05
N VAL A 304 -11.26 -15.86 -7.32
CA VAL A 304 -12.22 -16.52 -6.42
C VAL A 304 -12.79 -15.54 -5.39
N GLY A 305 -11.91 -14.76 -4.75
CA GLY A 305 -12.26 -13.75 -3.77
C GLY A 305 -13.20 -12.72 -4.37
N TYR A 306 -12.84 -12.16 -5.54
CA TYR A 306 -13.69 -11.21 -6.24
C TYR A 306 -15.04 -11.79 -6.67
N THR A 307 -15.07 -13.03 -7.17
CA THR A 307 -16.31 -13.71 -7.55
C THR A 307 -17.26 -13.85 -6.37
N ARG A 308 -16.79 -14.41 -5.24
CA ARG A 308 -17.62 -14.58 -4.03
C ARG A 308 -18.14 -13.24 -3.53
N TRP A 309 -17.28 -12.25 -3.56
CA TRP A 309 -17.58 -10.93 -3.10
C TRP A 309 -18.66 -10.25 -3.99
N MET A 310 -18.57 -10.38 -5.33
CA MET A 310 -19.62 -9.95 -6.27
C MET A 310 -20.95 -10.67 -6.04
N GLN A 311 -20.94 -11.99 -5.82
CA GLN A 311 -22.15 -12.76 -5.52
C GLN A 311 -22.84 -12.26 -4.24
N GLN A 312 -22.06 -12.06 -3.16
CA GLN A 312 -22.58 -11.52 -1.91
C GLN A 312 -23.18 -10.12 -2.09
N TRP A 313 -22.53 -9.27 -2.89
CA TRP A 313 -23.04 -7.95 -3.20
C TRP A 313 -24.34 -8.01 -4.00
N LEU A 314 -24.40 -8.79 -5.09
CA LEU A 314 -25.62 -8.99 -5.89
C LEU A 314 -26.77 -9.50 -5.01
N ALA A 315 -26.51 -10.52 -4.18
CA ALA A 315 -27.48 -11.06 -3.24
C ALA A 315 -27.98 -9.99 -2.25
N SER A 316 -27.09 -9.13 -1.73
CA SER A 316 -27.46 -8.03 -0.82
C SER A 316 -28.39 -6.99 -1.48
N GLN A 317 -28.31 -6.86 -2.80
CA GLN A 317 -29.18 -6.01 -3.61
C GLN A 317 -30.45 -6.73 -4.10
N GLY A 318 -30.63 -8.01 -3.76
CA GLY A 318 -31.73 -8.84 -4.26
C GLY A 318 -31.61 -9.15 -5.76
N LEU A 319 -30.41 -9.07 -6.32
CA LEU A 319 -30.11 -9.34 -7.73
C LEU A 319 -29.63 -10.79 -7.90
N PRO A 320 -29.96 -11.46 -9.02
CA PRO A 320 -29.44 -12.79 -9.32
C PRO A 320 -27.99 -12.73 -9.80
N ASP A 321 -27.29 -13.86 -9.73
CA ASP A 321 -25.92 -14.01 -10.23
C ASP A 321 -25.79 -14.07 -11.76
N THR A 322 -26.92 -14.09 -12.49
CA THR A 322 -26.95 -14.18 -13.96
C THR A 322 -26.03 -13.18 -14.67
N PRO A 323 -25.97 -11.88 -14.29
CA PRO A 323 -25.05 -10.94 -14.92
C PRO A 323 -23.59 -11.36 -14.78
N LEU A 324 -23.19 -11.85 -13.60
CA LEU A 324 -21.82 -12.32 -13.34
C LEU A 324 -21.48 -13.58 -14.17
N GLN A 325 -22.41 -14.53 -14.27
CA GLN A 325 -22.26 -15.72 -15.12
C GLN A 325 -22.04 -15.33 -16.59
N GLN A 326 -22.84 -14.38 -17.09
CA GLN A 326 -22.77 -13.89 -18.47
C GLN A 326 -21.48 -13.10 -18.72
N SER A 327 -20.99 -12.32 -17.74
CA SER A 327 -19.67 -11.67 -17.82
C SER A 327 -18.54 -12.69 -17.99
N TYR A 328 -18.54 -13.78 -17.22
CA TYR A 328 -17.53 -14.83 -17.39
C TYR A 328 -17.67 -15.61 -18.69
N ALA A 329 -18.88 -15.82 -19.20
CA ALA A 329 -19.11 -16.42 -20.51
C ALA A 329 -18.57 -15.52 -21.64
N ALA A 330 -18.89 -14.22 -21.61
CA ALA A 330 -18.39 -13.25 -22.58
C ALA A 330 -16.87 -13.15 -22.55
N LEU A 331 -16.27 -13.07 -21.37
CA LEU A 331 -14.80 -13.08 -21.19
C LEU A 331 -14.19 -14.35 -21.79
N SER A 332 -14.72 -15.52 -21.46
CA SER A 332 -14.19 -16.80 -21.96
C SER A 332 -14.18 -16.86 -23.48
N GLU A 333 -15.29 -16.47 -24.12
CA GLU A 333 -15.38 -16.49 -25.57
C GLU A 333 -14.43 -15.49 -26.21
N THR A 334 -14.39 -14.24 -25.73
CA THR A 334 -13.50 -13.20 -26.26
C THR A 334 -12.03 -13.59 -26.09
N LEU A 335 -11.65 -14.13 -24.93
CA LEU A 335 -10.28 -14.57 -24.66
C LEU A 335 -9.86 -15.74 -25.56
N SER A 336 -10.78 -16.67 -25.85
CA SER A 336 -10.50 -17.78 -26.78
C SER A 336 -10.22 -17.33 -28.22
N GLN A 337 -10.75 -16.17 -28.61
CA GLN A 337 -10.57 -15.58 -29.94
C GLN A 337 -9.35 -14.65 -30.00
N ALA A 338 -9.05 -13.94 -28.91
CA ALA A 338 -8.03 -12.90 -28.87
C ALA A 338 -6.61 -13.44 -28.56
N MET A 339 -6.50 -14.62 -27.94
CA MET A 339 -5.24 -15.13 -27.41
C MET A 339 -4.77 -16.40 -28.15
N PRO A 340 -3.45 -16.65 -28.23
CA PRO A 340 -2.93 -17.95 -28.67
C PRO A 340 -3.48 -19.10 -27.82
N GLU A 341 -3.64 -20.29 -28.42
CA GLU A 341 -4.32 -21.43 -27.78
C GLU A 341 -3.73 -21.80 -26.41
N TYR A 342 -2.40 -21.80 -26.26
CA TYR A 342 -1.75 -22.16 -25.00
C TYR A 342 -2.06 -21.14 -23.88
N ALA A 343 -1.98 -19.84 -24.19
CA ALA A 343 -2.28 -18.78 -23.24
C ALA A 343 -3.78 -18.76 -22.90
N ALA A 344 -4.64 -18.94 -23.92
CA ALA A 344 -6.07 -19.05 -23.73
C ALA A 344 -6.43 -20.21 -22.79
N ARG A 345 -5.77 -21.37 -22.90
CA ARG A 345 -6.04 -22.55 -22.09
C ARG A 345 -5.90 -22.31 -20.60
N GLU A 346 -4.85 -21.60 -20.17
CA GLU A 346 -4.62 -21.27 -18.76
C GLU A 346 -5.73 -20.38 -18.21
N VAL A 347 -6.06 -19.31 -18.95
CA VAL A 347 -7.09 -18.34 -18.58
C VAL A 347 -8.48 -19.00 -18.53
N LEU A 348 -8.80 -19.81 -19.54
CA LEU A 348 -10.06 -20.53 -19.61
C LEU A 348 -10.21 -21.53 -18.46
N GLY A 349 -9.12 -22.16 -18.02
CA GLY A 349 -9.11 -23.01 -16.83
C GLY A 349 -9.57 -22.26 -15.57
N LEU A 350 -9.08 -21.02 -15.36
CA LEU A 350 -9.51 -20.15 -14.26
C LEU A 350 -11.00 -19.78 -14.38
N LEU A 351 -11.42 -19.33 -15.56
CA LEU A 351 -12.81 -18.91 -15.80
C LEU A 351 -13.80 -20.07 -15.64
N GLN A 352 -13.44 -21.29 -16.03
CA GLN A 352 -14.26 -22.50 -15.81
C GLN A 352 -14.43 -22.83 -14.32
N ILE A 353 -13.47 -22.51 -13.46
CA ILE A 353 -13.65 -22.64 -12.02
C ILE A 353 -14.70 -21.62 -11.55
N MET A 354 -14.62 -20.37 -11.99
CA MET A 354 -15.57 -19.32 -11.60
C MET A 354 -16.99 -19.64 -12.08
N GLN A 355 -17.15 -20.05 -13.33
CA GLN A 355 -18.45 -20.46 -13.88
C GLN A 355 -19.09 -21.60 -13.08
N ARG A 356 -18.30 -22.58 -12.64
CA ARG A 356 -18.79 -23.66 -11.78
C ARG A 356 -19.21 -23.16 -10.40
N MET A 357 -18.42 -22.27 -9.79
CA MET A 357 -18.77 -21.67 -8.50
C MET A 357 -20.11 -20.96 -8.57
N VAL A 358 -20.27 -20.05 -9.53
CA VAL A 358 -21.48 -19.23 -9.68
C VAL A 358 -22.71 -20.06 -10.11
N SER A 359 -22.51 -21.27 -10.66
CA SER A 359 -23.60 -22.18 -11.01
C SER A 359 -24.03 -23.11 -9.87
N SER A 360 -23.15 -23.34 -8.88
CA SER A 360 -23.32 -24.39 -7.87
C SER A 360 -24.18 -24.00 -6.65
N GLU A 361 -24.56 -22.72 -6.49
CA GLU A 361 -25.32 -22.24 -5.34
C GLU A 361 -26.86 -22.26 -5.53
N VAL A 362 -27.38 -22.88 -6.61
CA VAL A 362 -28.83 -22.91 -6.94
C VAL A 362 -29.60 -24.06 -6.27
N THR A 363 -29.04 -24.72 -5.24
CA THR A 363 -29.78 -25.78 -4.50
C THR A 363 -29.69 -25.60 -2.99
N VAL A 364 -30.62 -24.81 -2.44
CA VAL A 364 -31.12 -24.96 -1.06
C VAL A 364 -32.63 -24.92 -1.07
#